data_AF-A0A0J9T390-F1
#
_entry.id   AF-A0A0J9T390-F1
#
_cell.length_a   1.000
_cell.length_b   1.000
_cell.length_c   1.000
_cell.angle_alpha   90.00
_cell.angle_beta   90.00
_cell.angle_gamma   90.00
#
_symmetry.space_group_name_H-M   'P 1'
#
loop_
_entity.id
_entity.type
_entity.pdbx_description
1 polymer ?
#
loop_
_entity_poly.entity_id
_entity_poly.type
_entity_poly.pdbx_seq_one_letter_code
_entity_poly.pdbx_strand_id
1 'polypeptide(L)'
;MQYDNKNAKKFFLKKYAIGLILFALIPVLGFIFRILFGFNRNMPGILGPCTDDHFHTDGQKYHKTTDGYKNCPSVWMEKEHELIENLQCANMIFTIIMVSTVILFIIYILIKVIKYEKIKAGKGKMNRKEYIKYCKEVFNL
;
A
#
# COMPACT_ATOMS: atom_id res chain seq x y z
N MET A 1 20.11 15.83 -36.72
CA MET A 1 19.68 14.56 -36.08
C MET A 1 18.29 14.75 -35.49
N GLN A 2 17.25 14.22 -36.13
CA GLN A 2 15.88 14.22 -35.59
C GLN A 2 15.77 13.08 -34.57
N TYR A 3 16.03 13.39 -33.29
CA TYR A 3 15.80 12.45 -32.20
C TYR A 3 14.28 12.27 -32.02
N ASP A 4 13.79 11.13 -32.47
CA ASP A 4 12.37 10.77 -32.47
C ASP A 4 11.88 10.55 -31.03
N ASN A 5 11.48 11.66 -30.39
CA ASN A 5 11.10 11.74 -28.97
C ASN A 5 10.02 10.72 -28.56
N LYS A 6 9.15 10.30 -29.50
CA LYS A 6 8.12 9.28 -29.25
C LYS A 6 8.73 7.92 -28.96
N ASN A 7 9.73 7.51 -29.73
CA ASN A 7 10.39 6.21 -29.57
C ASN A 7 11.27 6.18 -28.32
N ALA A 8 11.95 7.27 -28.00
CA ALA A 8 12.75 7.40 -26.78
C ALA A 8 11.90 7.36 -25.49
N LYS A 9 10.78 8.09 -25.44
CA LYS A 9 9.87 8.07 -24.27
C LYS A 9 9.25 6.68 -24.09
N LYS A 10 8.89 6.00 -25.17
CA LYS A 10 8.34 4.64 -25.15
C LYS A 10 9.38 3.61 -24.67
N PHE A 11 10.66 3.77 -25.07
CA PHE A 11 11.76 2.92 -24.60
C PHE A 11 12.07 3.12 -23.11
N PHE A 12 12.13 4.37 -22.66
CA PHE A 12 12.35 4.70 -21.25
C PHE A 12 11.20 4.17 -20.38
N LEU A 13 9.95 4.42 -20.77
CA LEU A 13 8.79 3.84 -20.10
C LEU A 13 8.85 2.31 -20.10
N LYS A 14 9.17 1.64 -21.22
CA LYS A 14 9.22 0.17 -21.24
C LYS A 14 10.30 -0.42 -20.31
N LYS A 15 11.44 0.28 -20.13
CA LYS A 15 12.54 -0.16 -19.26
C LYS A 15 12.27 0.11 -17.77
N TYR A 16 11.69 1.26 -17.44
CA TYR A 16 11.47 1.67 -16.04
C TYR A 16 10.04 1.37 -15.53
N ALA A 17 9.07 1.11 -16.41
CA ALA A 17 7.69 0.77 -16.01
C ALA A 17 7.63 -0.56 -15.25
N ILE A 18 8.41 -1.57 -15.65
CA ILE A 18 8.47 -2.84 -14.93
C ILE A 18 8.95 -2.62 -13.48
N GLY A 19 10.00 -1.81 -13.29
CA GLY A 19 10.47 -1.47 -11.95
C GLY A 19 9.43 -0.72 -11.12
N LEU A 20 8.70 0.21 -11.74
CA LEU A 20 7.61 0.93 -11.07
C LEU A 20 6.43 0.03 -10.69
N ILE A 21 6.05 -0.92 -11.55
CA ILE A 21 4.98 -1.89 -11.28
C ILE A 21 5.39 -2.78 -10.09
N LEU A 22 6.62 -3.30 -10.10
CA LEU A 22 7.14 -4.11 -9.00
C LEU A 22 7.19 -3.31 -7.69
N PHE A 23 7.63 -2.06 -7.74
CA PHE A 23 7.69 -1.17 -6.58
C PHE A 23 6.30 -0.87 -6.00
N ALA A 24 5.32 -0.66 -6.87
CA ALA A 24 3.92 -0.45 -6.48
C ALA A 24 3.26 -1.72 -5.91
N LEU A 25 3.83 -2.90 -6.14
CA LEU A 25 3.34 -4.16 -5.59
C LEU A 25 3.75 -4.37 -4.12
N ILE A 26 4.81 -3.71 -3.64
CA ILE A 26 5.33 -3.92 -2.28
C ILE A 26 4.30 -3.58 -1.19
N PRO A 27 3.55 -2.47 -1.26
CA PRO A 27 2.49 -2.17 -0.28
C PRO A 27 1.39 -3.23 -0.22
N VAL A 28 1.17 -4.01 -1.28
CA VAL A 28 0.12 -5.04 -1.35
C VAL A 28 0.35 -6.13 -0.30
N LEU A 29 1.61 -6.45 0.02
CA LEU A 29 1.95 -7.39 1.10
C LEU A 29 1.38 -6.95 2.45
N GLY A 30 1.44 -5.65 2.73
CA GLY A 30 0.87 -5.05 3.93
C GLY A 30 -0.65 -5.18 4.00
N PHE A 31 -1.33 -5.02 2.87
CA PHE A 31 -2.78 -5.22 2.76
C PHE A 31 -3.20 -6.69 2.92
N ILE A 32 -2.44 -7.63 2.37
CA ILE A 32 -2.72 -9.08 2.49
C ILE A 32 -2.78 -9.49 3.97
N PHE A 33 -1.84 -9.03 4.78
CA PHE A 33 -1.84 -9.30 6.22
C PHE A 33 -3.12 -8.78 6.90
N ARG A 34 -3.61 -7.60 6.51
CA ARG A 34 -4.85 -7.02 7.03
C ARG A 34 -6.09 -7.82 6.64
N ILE A 35 -6.09 -8.44 5.46
CA ILE A 35 -7.17 -9.33 4.99
C ILE A 35 -7.17 -10.65 5.78
N LEU A 36 -5.99 -11.19 6.09
CA LEU A 36 -5.85 -12.43 6.85
C LEU A 36 -6.31 -12.28 8.30
N PHE A 37 -5.81 -11.27 9.02
CA PHE A 37 -6.06 -11.13 10.46
C PHE A 37 -7.21 -10.18 10.81
N GLY A 38 -7.59 -9.28 9.90
CA GLY A 38 -8.66 -8.31 10.10
C GLY A 38 -8.18 -6.98 10.69
N PHE A 39 -9.14 -6.08 10.93
CA PHE A 39 -8.88 -4.77 11.54
C PHE A 39 -9.13 -4.77 13.05
N ASN A 40 -10.14 -5.51 13.50
CA ASN A 40 -10.57 -5.61 14.89
C ASN A 40 -11.51 -6.83 15.03
N ARG A 41 -11.93 -7.21 16.24
CA ARG A 41 -12.91 -8.30 16.49
C ARG A 41 -14.22 -8.13 15.71
N ASN A 42 -14.65 -6.90 15.46
CA ASN A 42 -15.86 -6.59 14.67
C ASN A 42 -15.66 -6.67 13.14
N MET A 43 -14.41 -6.68 12.69
CA MET A 43 -14.03 -6.90 11.28
C MET A 43 -12.93 -7.96 11.22
N PRO A 44 -13.30 -9.22 11.56
CA PRO A 44 -12.35 -10.33 11.54
C PRO A 44 -11.89 -10.57 10.10
N GLY A 45 -10.61 -10.91 9.96
CA GLY A 45 -10.07 -11.38 8.69
C GLY A 45 -10.45 -12.84 8.44
N ILE A 46 -9.88 -13.43 7.38
CA ILE A 46 -10.07 -14.85 7.04
C ILE A 46 -9.69 -15.77 8.20
N LEU A 47 -8.66 -15.40 8.96
CA LEU A 47 -8.18 -16.09 10.15
C LEU A 47 -8.52 -15.31 11.43
N GLY A 48 -9.59 -14.51 11.43
CA GLY A 48 -9.92 -13.64 12.56
C GLY A 48 -10.14 -14.39 13.89
N PRO A 49 -10.11 -13.66 15.02
CA PRO A 49 -10.28 -14.25 16.35
C PRO A 49 -11.61 -15.01 16.49
N CYS A 50 -11.65 -16.10 17.29
CA CYS A 50 -12.91 -16.81 17.57
C CYS A 50 -13.88 -15.81 18.27
N THR A 51 -15.19 -15.92 18.02
CA THR A 51 -16.23 -15.03 18.57
C THR A 51 -16.41 -15.22 20.08
N ASP A 52 -17.00 -14.23 20.79
CA ASP A 52 -17.11 -14.26 22.27
C ASP A 52 -17.90 -15.48 22.81
N ASP A 53 -18.76 -16.09 21.99
CA ASP A 53 -19.49 -17.32 22.28
C ASP A 53 -18.59 -18.57 22.41
N HIS A 54 -17.35 -18.51 21.90
CA HIS A 54 -16.34 -19.56 22.06
C HIS A 54 -15.65 -19.58 23.43
N PHE A 55 -15.91 -18.59 24.29
CA PHE A 55 -15.25 -18.47 25.59
C PHE A 55 -16.18 -18.84 26.74
N HIS A 56 -15.63 -19.43 27.81
CA HIS A 56 -16.37 -19.65 29.05
C HIS A 56 -16.78 -18.31 29.69
N THR A 57 -18.03 -18.23 30.16
CA THR A 57 -18.61 -17.03 30.78
C THR A 57 -18.26 -16.87 32.27
N ASP A 58 -17.55 -17.83 32.87
CA ASP A 58 -17.26 -17.87 34.32
C ASP A 58 -16.05 -17.00 34.72
N GLY A 59 -16.00 -15.76 34.23
CA GLY A 59 -15.02 -14.75 34.64
C GLY A 59 -13.59 -14.96 34.13
N GLN A 60 -13.26 -16.14 33.60
CA GLN A 60 -11.98 -16.44 32.95
C GLN A 60 -12.20 -16.78 31.47
N LYS A 61 -11.66 -15.95 30.58
CA LYS A 61 -11.81 -16.06 29.12
C LYS A 61 -10.94 -17.19 28.55
N TYR A 62 -11.26 -18.44 28.88
CA TYR A 62 -10.65 -19.60 28.22
C TYR A 62 -11.56 -20.16 27.13
N HIS A 63 -10.95 -20.74 26.11
CA HIS A 63 -11.64 -21.39 25.02
C HIS A 63 -12.45 -22.60 25.50
N LYS A 64 -13.72 -22.68 25.08
CA LYS A 64 -14.57 -23.85 25.32
C LYS A 64 -13.98 -25.08 24.63
N THR A 65 -13.83 -26.15 25.39
CA THR A 65 -13.32 -27.45 24.89
C THR A 65 -14.43 -28.50 24.70
N THR A 66 -15.69 -28.10 24.80
CA THR A 66 -16.89 -28.94 24.59
C THR A 66 -17.07 -29.35 23.12
N ASP A 67 -17.81 -30.43 22.87
CA ASP A 67 -18.00 -31.01 21.54
C ASP A 67 -18.63 -29.98 20.56
N GLY A 68 -17.89 -29.71 19.47
CA GLY A 68 -18.13 -28.62 18.51
C GLY A 68 -16.98 -27.61 18.44
N TYR A 69 -16.28 -27.37 19.56
CA TYR A 69 -15.25 -26.32 19.69
C TYR A 69 -13.85 -26.84 20.08
N LYS A 70 -13.76 -28.13 20.37
CA LYS A 70 -12.54 -28.86 20.77
C LYS A 70 -11.33 -28.64 19.84
N ASN A 71 -11.59 -28.29 18.57
CA ASN A 71 -10.59 -28.04 17.54
C ASN A 71 -10.70 -26.62 16.91
N CYS A 72 -11.03 -25.53 17.64
CA CYS A 72 -11.01 -24.15 17.05
C CYS A 72 -9.57 -23.87 16.54
N PRO A 73 -9.36 -23.66 15.24
CA PRO A 73 -8.03 -23.41 14.69
C PRO A 73 -7.46 -22.05 15.11
N SER A 74 -8.22 -21.18 15.77
CA SER A 74 -7.77 -19.86 16.26
C SER A 74 -7.38 -19.85 17.74
N VAL A 75 -7.38 -21.00 18.43
CA VAL A 75 -6.92 -21.10 19.85
C VAL A 75 -5.49 -20.60 20.03
N TRP A 76 -4.61 -20.88 19.07
CA TRP A 76 -3.22 -20.41 19.11
C TRP A 76 -3.10 -18.89 18.97
N MET A 77 -4.06 -18.24 18.29
CA MET A 77 -4.05 -16.78 18.17
C MET A 77 -4.34 -16.10 19.49
N GLU A 78 -5.23 -16.67 20.29
CA GLU A 78 -5.55 -16.11 21.60
C GLU A 78 -4.40 -16.32 22.60
N LYS A 79 -3.65 -17.43 22.44
CA LYS A 79 -2.45 -17.68 23.22
C LYS A 79 -1.32 -16.68 22.90
N GLU A 80 -1.14 -16.35 21.63
CA GLU A 80 -0.06 -15.47 21.14
C GLU A 80 -0.60 -14.07 20.76
N HIS A 81 -1.69 -13.63 21.41
CA HIS A 81 -2.42 -12.42 21.05
C HIS A 81 -1.51 -11.17 21.01
N GLU A 82 -0.61 -11.03 22.00
CA GLU A 82 0.35 -9.92 22.05
C GLU A 82 1.30 -9.91 20.85
N LEU A 83 1.77 -11.08 20.39
CA LEU A 83 2.65 -11.18 19.24
C LEU A 83 1.91 -10.79 17.95
N ILE A 84 0.66 -11.24 17.80
CA ILE A 84 -0.17 -10.94 16.63
C ILE A 84 -0.50 -9.44 16.58
N GLU A 85 -0.85 -8.85 17.73
CA GLU A 85 -1.14 -7.41 17.83
C GLU A 85 0.10 -6.56 17.50
N ASN A 86 1.26 -6.92 18.05
CA ASN A 86 2.52 -6.26 17.74
C ASN A 86 2.88 -6.37 16.25
N LEU A 87 2.69 -7.55 15.65
CA LEU A 87 2.92 -7.79 14.23
C LEU A 87 1.95 -6.98 13.36
N GLN A 88 0.69 -6.89 13.75
CA GLN A 88 -0.32 -6.08 13.07
C GLN A 88 0.02 -4.60 13.12
N CYS A 89 0.50 -4.10 14.27
CA CYS A 89 0.95 -2.74 14.44
C CYS A 89 2.17 -2.43 13.55
N ALA A 90 3.20 -3.28 13.61
CA ALA A 90 4.40 -3.14 12.79
C ALA A 90 4.07 -3.16 11.29
N ASN A 91 3.22 -4.09 10.86
CA ASN A 91 2.82 -4.19 9.46
C ASN A 91 1.95 -3.01 9.01
N MET A 92 1.10 -2.46 9.88
CA MET A 92 0.34 -1.23 9.59
C MET A 92 1.28 -0.04 9.37
N ILE A 93 2.27 0.15 10.25
CA ILE A 93 3.31 1.19 10.12
C ILE A 93 4.07 1.01 8.81
N PHE A 94 4.53 -0.22 8.54
CA PHE A 94 5.23 -0.55 7.30
C PHE A 94 4.39 -0.19 6.06
N THR A 95 3.12 -0.57 6.04
CA THR A 95 2.20 -0.27 4.92
C THR A 95 2.08 1.23 4.68
N ILE A 96 1.89 2.02 5.74
CA ILE A 96 1.77 3.49 5.64
C ILE A 96 3.05 4.10 5.07
N ILE A 97 4.22 3.66 5.56
CA ILE A 97 5.52 4.16 5.10
C ILE A 97 5.74 3.81 3.63
N MET A 98 5.47 2.57 3.24
CA MET A 98 5.64 2.11 1.86
C MET A 98 4.70 2.83 0.90
N VAL A 99 3.40 2.97 1.24
CA VAL A 99 2.44 3.72 0.42
C VAL A 99 2.88 5.19 0.28
N SER A 100 3.28 5.83 1.37
CA SER A 100 3.77 7.21 1.34
C SER A 100 5.00 7.35 0.45
N THR A 101 5.92 6.40 0.52
CA THR A 101 7.14 6.38 -0.31
C THR A 101 6.79 6.23 -1.80
N VAL A 102 5.85 5.35 -2.16
CA VAL A 102 5.36 5.20 -3.54
C VAL A 102 4.76 6.50 -4.07
N ILE A 103 3.91 7.16 -3.27
CA ILE A 103 3.28 8.44 -3.66
C ILE A 103 4.34 9.52 -3.87
N LEU A 104 5.30 9.66 -2.95
CA LEU A 104 6.40 10.62 -3.08
C LEU A 104 7.25 10.35 -4.31
N PHE A 105 7.51 9.07 -4.63
CA PHE A 105 8.27 8.68 -5.81
C PHE A 105 7.54 9.06 -7.11
N ILE A 106 6.22 8.84 -7.18
CA ILE A 106 5.41 9.26 -8.33
C ILE A 106 5.44 10.78 -8.50
N ILE A 107 5.23 11.53 -7.41
CA ILE A 107 5.30 13.00 -7.41
C ILE A 107 6.67 13.47 -7.90
N TYR A 108 7.76 12.86 -7.42
CA TYR A 108 9.12 13.17 -7.83
C TYR A 108 9.32 12.97 -9.34
N ILE A 109 8.83 11.86 -9.89
CA ILE A 109 8.89 11.60 -11.33
C ILE A 109 8.14 12.68 -12.11
N LEU A 110 6.91 13.03 -11.71
CA LEU A 110 6.13 14.08 -12.37
C LEU A 110 6.86 15.43 -12.37
N ILE A 111 7.42 15.83 -11.22
CA ILE A 111 8.22 17.06 -11.11
C ILE A 111 9.43 17.02 -12.07
N LYS A 112 10.13 15.88 -12.15
CA LYS A 112 11.26 15.70 -13.07
C LYS A 112 10.84 15.80 -14.54
N VAL A 113 9.72 15.19 -14.94
CA VAL A 113 9.19 15.28 -16.31
C VAL A 113 8.87 16.73 -16.67
N ILE A 114 8.13 17.44 -15.80
CA ILE A 114 7.77 18.84 -16.04
C ILE A 114 9.02 19.72 -16.10
N LYS A 115 10.00 19.50 -15.21
CA LYS A 115 11.28 20.22 -15.22
C LYS A 115 12.05 19.99 -16.53
N TYR A 116 12.06 18.77 -17.05
CA TYR A 116 12.75 18.44 -18.30
C TYR A 116 12.10 19.10 -19.52
N GLU A 117 10.77 18.98 -19.66
CA GLU A 117 10.04 19.64 -20.74
C GLU A 117 10.18 21.17 -20.67
N LYS A 118 10.16 21.73 -19.46
CA LYS A 118 10.37 23.17 -19.23
C LYS A 118 11.71 23.67 -19.76
N ILE A 119 12.81 22.97 -19.42
CA ILE A 119 14.16 23.32 -19.90
C ILE A 119 14.23 23.18 -21.42
N LYS A 120 13.65 22.10 -21.97
CA LYS A 120 13.60 21.86 -23.41
C LYS A 120 12.82 22.94 -24.17
N ALA A 121 11.76 23.48 -23.58
CA ALA A 121 10.96 24.57 -24.14
C ALA A 121 11.57 25.97 -23.88
N GLY A 122 12.74 26.06 -23.25
CA GLY A 122 13.39 27.35 -22.91
C GLY A 122 12.59 28.22 -21.94
N LYS A 123 11.64 27.63 -21.18
CA LYS A 123 10.70 28.38 -20.34
C LYS A 123 11.33 28.71 -18.98
N GLY A 124 11.34 30.00 -18.62
CA GLY A 124 11.87 30.55 -17.37
C GLY A 124 10.93 30.39 -16.16
N LYS A 125 10.99 31.30 -15.18
CA LYS A 125 10.07 31.30 -14.03
C LYS A 125 8.63 31.54 -14.53
N MET A 126 7.69 30.69 -14.11
CA MET A 126 6.28 30.77 -14.53
C MET A 126 5.40 30.98 -13.30
N ASN A 127 4.27 31.66 -13.49
CA ASN A 127 3.29 31.82 -12.42
C ASN A 127 2.47 30.52 -12.22
N ARG A 128 1.77 30.36 -11.09
CA ARG A 128 1.02 29.13 -10.75
C ARG A 128 -0.02 28.77 -11.82
N LYS A 129 -0.74 29.75 -12.37
CA LYS A 129 -1.73 29.54 -13.45
C LYS A 129 -1.10 29.02 -14.75
N GLU A 130 0.03 29.59 -15.14
CA GLU A 130 0.79 29.16 -16.32
C GLU A 130 1.37 27.77 -16.13
N TYR A 131 1.84 27.45 -14.92
CA TYR A 131 2.35 26.13 -14.59
C TYR A 131 1.28 25.04 -14.75
N ILE A 132 0.05 25.29 -14.27
CA ILE A 132 -1.07 24.34 -14.43
C ILE A 132 -1.42 24.16 -15.91
N LYS A 133 -1.52 25.26 -16.67
CA LYS A 133 -1.77 25.20 -18.12
C LYS A 133 -0.68 24.42 -18.85
N TYR A 134 0.58 24.65 -18.48
CA TYR A 134 1.72 23.95 -19.06
C TYR A 134 1.76 22.47 -18.70
N CYS A 135 1.42 22.09 -17.46
CA CYS A 135 1.27 20.68 -17.10
C CYS A 135 0.18 20.02 -17.95
N LYS A 136 -0.95 20.69 -18.15
CA LYS A 136 -2.05 20.22 -19.00
C LYS A 136 -1.58 19.99 -20.45
N GLU A 137 -0.81 20.92 -21.01
CA GLU A 137 -0.16 20.78 -22.32
C GLU A 137 0.85 19.62 -22.37
N VAL A 138 1.70 19.45 -21.35
CA VAL A 138 2.75 18.41 -21.32
C VAL A 138 2.15 17.00 -21.19
N PHE A 139 1.08 16.85 -20.41
CA PHE A 139 0.42 15.57 -20.19
C PHE A 139 -0.75 15.30 -21.15
N ASN A 140 -1.04 16.21 -22.09
CA ASN A 140 -2.20 16.15 -22.99
C ASN A 140 -3.54 15.89 -22.26
N LEU A 141 -3.73 16.56 -21.13
CA LEU A 141 -4.99 16.59 -20.35
C LEU A 141 -5.91 17.72 -20.83
#